data_AF-A0A9W7Z236-F1
#
_entry.id   AF-A0A9W7Z236-F1
#
_cell.length_a   1.000
_cell.length_b   1.000
_cell.length_c   1.000
_cell.angle_alpha   90.00
_cell.angle_beta   90.00
_cell.angle_gamma   90.00
#
_symmetry.space_group_name_H-M   'P 1'
#
loop_
_entity.id
_entity.type
_entity.pdbx_description
1 polymer ?
#
loop_
_entity_poly.entity_id
_entity_poly.type
_entity_poly.pdbx_seq_one_letter_code
_entity_poly.pdbx_strand_id
1 'polypeptide(L)'
;MTLATELDAYKQLQAYYDGAGKNTDIRQLFEADSNRFAKYSRALQLKSLDGKHSTELLIDFSKNRVDDKTLQMLLDLAREAKLEDYREKMFTGEHINVTEDRAVLHVALRNVGNTPIYENGKDVMPDVNAVLEHMKEFSEAVRSGAWKGYTGKRITDVVNVGIGGSDLGPVMVTEALKKYSQSGLNVHFVSNVDGTHLAEAVKELDPATTLFIIASKTFTTQETLTNAHSAKEWFLATAKEESHVAKHFVALSTNTEGVSAFGIDPNNMF
;
A
#
# COMPACT_ATOMS: atom_id res chain seq x y z
N MET A 1 -12.45 6.33 24.79
CA MET A 1 -11.31 5.37 24.74
C MET A 1 -10.46 5.62 25.96
N THR A 2 -10.05 4.57 26.67
CA THR A 2 -9.07 4.65 27.75
C THR A 2 -7.68 4.80 27.14
N LEU A 3 -6.86 5.71 27.68
CA LEU A 3 -5.49 5.86 27.20
C LEU A 3 -4.64 4.70 27.71
N ALA A 4 -3.64 4.26 26.93
CA ALA A 4 -2.74 3.19 27.36
C ALA A 4 -2.05 3.50 28.70
N THR A 5 -1.78 4.77 28.98
CA THR A 5 -1.18 5.25 30.23
C THR A 5 -2.05 5.07 31.48
N GLU A 6 -3.36 4.84 31.29
CA GLU A 6 -4.32 4.65 32.39
C GLU A 6 -4.46 3.18 32.79
N LEU A 7 -3.96 2.25 31.96
CA LEU A 7 -3.99 0.81 32.20
C LEU A 7 -3.05 0.41 33.35
N ASP A 8 -3.45 -0.59 34.13
CA ASP A 8 -2.67 -0.99 35.31
C ASP A 8 -1.38 -1.71 34.91
N ALA A 9 -1.38 -2.51 33.84
CA ALA A 9 -0.16 -3.09 33.27
C ALA A 9 0.81 -2.01 32.79
N TYR A 10 0.33 -0.89 32.25
CA TYR A 10 1.19 0.23 31.88
C TYR A 10 1.86 0.84 33.12
N LYS A 11 1.09 1.12 34.18
CA LYS A 11 1.63 1.66 35.43
C LYS A 11 2.67 0.71 36.05
N GLN A 12 2.44 -0.60 36.00
CA GLN A 12 3.39 -1.61 36.46
C GLN A 12 4.68 -1.62 35.62
N LEU A 13 4.55 -1.56 34.29
CA LEU A 13 5.69 -1.49 33.38
C LEU A 13 6.50 -0.20 33.61
N GLN A 14 5.83 0.94 33.77
CA GLN A 14 6.46 2.23 34.07
C GLN A 14 7.21 2.19 35.42
N ALA A 15 6.58 1.67 36.47
CA ALA A 15 7.24 1.52 37.78
C ALA A 15 8.46 0.59 37.72
N TYR A 16 8.37 -0.50 36.95
CA TYR A 16 9.52 -1.38 36.72
C TYR A 16 10.64 -0.67 35.95
N TYR A 17 10.30 0.11 34.92
CA TYR A 17 11.28 0.92 34.19
C TYR A 17 11.99 1.91 35.12
N ASP A 18 11.24 2.66 35.94
CA ASP A 18 11.80 3.67 36.84
C ASP A 18 12.68 3.08 37.95
N GLY A 19 12.31 1.89 38.44
CA GLY A 19 13.02 1.20 39.52
C GLY A 19 14.23 0.40 39.05
N ALA A 20 14.17 -0.25 37.89
CA ALA A 20 15.21 -1.18 37.42
C ALA A 20 15.46 -1.09 35.91
N GLY A 21 14.42 -1.08 35.08
CA GLY A 21 14.54 -1.24 33.62
C GLY A 21 15.35 -0.14 32.92
N LYS A 22 15.38 1.08 33.48
CA LYS A 22 16.19 2.19 32.94
C LYS A 22 17.70 1.94 33.00
N ASN A 23 18.15 0.99 33.81
CA ASN A 23 19.57 0.63 33.95
C ASN A 23 19.95 -0.63 33.17
N THR A 24 19.03 -1.24 32.42
CA THR A 24 19.30 -2.46 31.64
C THR A 24 20.37 -2.21 30.57
N ASP A 25 21.50 -2.93 30.67
CA ASP A 25 22.59 -2.96 29.67
C ASP A 25 22.49 -4.24 28.83
N ILE A 26 22.37 -4.07 27.51
CA ILE A 26 22.24 -5.18 26.57
C ILE A 26 23.46 -6.10 26.62
N ARG A 27 24.68 -5.57 26.79
CA ARG A 27 25.92 -6.37 26.85
C ARG A 27 25.88 -7.34 28.03
N GLN A 28 25.51 -6.86 29.19
CA GLN A 28 25.36 -7.69 30.40
C GLN A 28 24.29 -8.77 30.21
N LEU A 29 23.18 -8.45 29.52
CA LEU A 29 22.15 -9.45 29.21
C LEU A 29 22.67 -10.57 28.29
N PHE A 30 23.55 -10.25 27.33
CA PHE A 30 24.20 -11.27 26.48
C PHE A 30 25.27 -12.06 27.23
N GLU A 31 26.04 -11.41 28.10
CA GLU A 31 27.04 -12.08 28.95
C GLU A 31 26.38 -13.06 29.93
N ALA A 32 25.21 -12.69 30.48
CA ALA A 32 24.47 -13.49 31.45
C ALA A 32 23.64 -14.63 30.83
N ASP A 33 23.28 -14.54 29.55
CA ASP A 33 22.46 -15.53 28.86
C ASP A 33 23.04 -15.85 27.47
N SER A 34 23.83 -16.92 27.37
CA SER A 34 24.39 -17.40 26.11
C SER A 34 23.32 -17.87 25.11
N ASN A 35 22.08 -18.12 25.57
CA ASN A 35 20.95 -18.54 24.74
C ASN A 35 20.02 -17.36 24.36
N ARG A 36 20.40 -16.13 24.69
CA ARG A 36 19.59 -14.92 24.49
C ARG A 36 19.10 -14.76 23.06
N PHE A 37 19.97 -14.97 22.08
CA PHE A 37 19.59 -14.88 20.67
C PHE A 37 18.43 -15.81 20.34
N ALA A 38 18.52 -17.10 20.70
CA ALA A 38 17.47 -18.08 20.40
C ALA A 38 16.15 -17.74 21.13
N LYS A 39 16.25 -17.20 22.35
CA LYS A 39 15.08 -16.83 23.17
C LYS A 39 14.31 -15.64 22.60
N TYR A 40 15.03 -14.62 22.14
CA TYR A 40 14.49 -13.36 21.64
C TYR A 40 14.67 -13.19 20.12
N SER A 41 14.56 -14.30 19.39
CA SER A 41 14.42 -14.28 17.94
C SER A 41 13.28 -15.21 17.51
N ARG A 42 12.68 -14.94 16.35
CA ARG A 42 11.70 -15.83 15.72
C ARG A 42 12.09 -15.99 14.26
N ALA A 43 12.27 -17.24 13.83
CA ALA A 43 12.41 -17.60 12.44
C ALA A 43 11.04 -18.01 11.90
N LEU A 44 10.52 -17.27 10.92
CA LEU A 44 9.27 -17.58 10.24
C LEU A 44 9.59 -18.23 8.89
N GLN A 45 9.12 -19.47 8.70
CA GLN A 45 9.20 -20.13 7.40
C GLN A 45 8.04 -19.67 6.53
N LEU A 46 8.36 -18.86 5.53
CA LEU A 46 7.42 -18.34 4.56
C LEU A 46 7.45 -19.23 3.33
N LYS A 47 6.28 -19.62 2.83
CA LYS A 47 6.13 -20.38 1.59
C LYS A 47 5.33 -19.56 0.60
N SER A 48 5.69 -19.61 -0.67
CA SER A 48 4.84 -19.10 -1.74
C SER A 48 3.52 -19.87 -1.78
N LEU A 49 2.50 -19.23 -2.31
CA LEU A 49 1.15 -19.81 -2.41
C LEU A 49 1.11 -21.07 -3.28
N ASP A 50 1.96 -21.14 -4.30
CA ASP A 50 2.12 -22.34 -5.14
C ASP A 50 3.02 -23.41 -4.52
N GLY A 51 3.56 -23.16 -3.32
CA GLY A 51 4.43 -24.06 -2.58
C GLY A 51 5.82 -24.28 -3.19
N LYS A 52 6.17 -23.59 -4.28
CA LYS A 52 7.44 -23.81 -5.00
C LYS A 52 8.63 -23.08 -4.39
N HIS A 53 8.38 -22.01 -3.65
CA HIS A 53 9.41 -21.19 -3.03
C HIS A 53 9.24 -21.19 -1.52
N SER A 54 10.34 -21.28 -0.80
CA SER A 54 10.37 -21.09 0.65
C SER A 54 11.50 -20.14 1.00
N THR A 55 11.24 -19.25 1.93
CA THR A 55 12.25 -18.38 2.53
C THR A 55 12.05 -18.31 4.03
N GLU A 56 13.13 -18.07 4.75
CA GLU A 56 13.07 -17.76 6.16
C GLU A 56 13.08 -16.25 6.36
N LEU A 57 12.22 -15.75 7.23
CA LEU A 57 12.30 -14.39 7.78
C LEU A 57 12.72 -14.48 9.24
N LEU A 58 13.95 -14.07 9.53
CA LEU A 58 14.46 -13.99 10.90
C LEU A 58 14.15 -12.61 11.50
N ILE A 59 13.35 -12.61 12.56
CA ILE A 59 13.07 -11.44 13.40
C ILE A 59 13.91 -11.57 14.67
N ASP A 60 15.10 -10.95 14.67
CA ASP A 60 15.97 -10.87 15.84
C ASP A 60 15.68 -9.60 16.64
N PHE A 61 15.09 -9.77 17.83
CA PHE A 61 14.85 -8.69 18.79
C PHE A 61 15.71 -8.82 20.05
N SER A 62 16.72 -9.68 20.06
CA SER A 62 17.61 -9.95 21.20
C SER A 62 18.48 -8.74 21.59
N LYS A 63 18.74 -7.84 20.64
CA LYS A 63 19.51 -6.60 20.83
C LYS A 63 18.66 -5.43 21.35
N ASN A 64 17.51 -5.72 21.95
CA ASN A 64 16.68 -4.75 22.67
C ASN A 64 16.92 -4.85 24.19
N ARG A 65 16.58 -3.78 24.91
CA ARG A 65 16.64 -3.69 26.38
C ARG A 65 15.46 -4.45 27.03
N VAL A 66 15.38 -5.74 26.76
CA VAL A 66 14.27 -6.62 27.15
C VAL A 66 14.83 -7.88 27.80
N ASP A 67 14.34 -8.20 28.99
CA ASP A 67 14.48 -9.51 29.64
C ASP A 67 13.10 -10.20 29.69
N ASP A 68 13.00 -11.36 30.36
CA ASP A 68 11.74 -12.11 30.47
C ASP A 68 10.65 -11.32 31.15
N LYS A 69 11.01 -10.59 32.21
CA LYS A 69 10.08 -9.80 32.98
C LYS A 69 9.51 -8.65 32.15
N THR A 70 10.38 -7.95 31.42
CA THR A 70 10.00 -6.87 30.51
C THR A 70 9.10 -7.40 29.39
N LEU A 71 9.47 -8.52 28.76
CA LEU A 71 8.67 -9.11 27.69
C LEU A 71 7.29 -9.53 28.18
N GLN A 72 7.21 -10.18 29.35
CA GLN A 72 5.94 -10.57 29.95
C GLN A 72 5.07 -9.34 30.25
N MET A 73 5.61 -8.28 30.85
CA MET A 73 4.88 -7.04 31.12
C MET A 73 4.36 -6.36 29.85
N LEU A 74 5.14 -6.37 28.76
CA LEU A 74 4.70 -5.85 27.45
C LEU A 74 3.54 -6.68 26.88
N LEU A 75 3.59 -8.01 27.02
CA LEU A 75 2.50 -8.89 26.59
C LEU A 75 1.24 -8.71 27.44
N ASP A 76 1.40 -8.51 28.75
CA ASP A 76 0.28 -8.24 29.65
C ASP A 76 -0.39 -6.89 29.33
N LEU A 77 0.41 -5.87 29.02
CA LEU A 77 -0.11 -4.60 28.52
C LEU A 77 -0.89 -4.76 27.20
N ALA A 78 -0.38 -5.53 26.25
CA ALA A 78 -1.08 -5.79 24.98
C ALA A 78 -2.42 -6.51 25.18
N ARG A 79 -2.48 -7.46 26.15
CA ARG A 79 -3.71 -8.16 26.53
C ARG A 79 -4.71 -7.23 27.21
N GLU A 80 -4.27 -6.43 28.18
CA GLU A 80 -5.15 -5.46 28.88
C GLU A 80 -5.68 -4.39 27.91
N ALA A 81 -4.87 -3.97 26.94
CA ALA A 81 -5.26 -3.08 25.85
C ALA A 81 -6.18 -3.74 24.80
N LYS A 82 -6.51 -5.03 24.96
CA LYS A 82 -7.39 -5.80 24.07
C LYS A 82 -6.90 -5.86 22.63
N LEU A 83 -5.58 -5.93 22.42
CA LEU A 83 -5.00 -5.98 21.07
C LEU A 83 -5.55 -7.15 20.23
N GLU A 84 -5.75 -8.31 20.86
CA GLU A 84 -6.27 -9.49 20.17
C GLU A 84 -7.73 -9.34 19.77
N ASP A 85 -8.55 -8.71 20.61
CA ASP A 85 -9.94 -8.39 20.27
C ASP A 85 -9.97 -7.43 19.08
N TYR A 86 -9.22 -6.33 19.12
CA TYR A 86 -9.18 -5.36 18.00
C TYR A 86 -8.60 -5.95 16.71
N ARG A 87 -7.66 -6.91 16.82
CA ARG A 87 -7.22 -7.70 15.67
C ARG A 87 -8.41 -8.47 15.08
N GLU A 88 -9.17 -9.20 15.88
CA GLU A 88 -10.34 -9.94 15.40
C GLU A 88 -11.35 -9.01 14.71
N LYS A 89 -11.69 -7.89 15.38
CA LYS A 89 -12.58 -6.86 14.84
C LYS A 89 -12.16 -6.33 13.47
N MET A 90 -10.86 -6.12 13.26
CA MET A 90 -10.32 -5.71 11.97
C MET A 90 -10.55 -6.79 10.90
N PHE A 91 -10.29 -8.05 11.23
CA PHE A 91 -10.41 -9.16 10.28
C PHE A 91 -11.87 -9.55 9.97
N THR A 92 -12.81 -9.22 10.87
CA THR A 92 -14.24 -9.48 10.70
C THR A 92 -15.03 -8.29 10.14
N GLY A 93 -14.35 -7.19 9.82
CA GLY A 93 -14.96 -6.02 9.18
C GLY A 93 -15.79 -5.13 10.10
N GLU A 94 -15.55 -5.19 11.42
CA GLU A 94 -16.13 -4.19 12.33
C GLU A 94 -15.60 -2.78 12.02
N HIS A 95 -16.43 -1.78 12.30
CA HIS A 95 -16.12 -0.37 12.09
C HIS A 95 -15.16 0.17 13.16
N ILE A 96 -13.89 -0.27 13.12
CA ILE A 96 -12.85 0.14 14.06
C ILE A 96 -12.28 1.54 13.74
N ASN A 97 -12.50 2.06 12.53
CA ASN A 97 -12.28 3.48 12.24
C ASN A 97 -13.50 4.27 12.73
N VAL A 98 -13.50 4.58 14.01
CA VAL A 98 -14.66 5.15 14.71
C VAL A 98 -14.96 6.61 14.35
N THR A 99 -13.98 7.36 13.83
CA THR A 99 -14.18 8.78 13.46
C THR A 99 -14.90 8.93 12.14
N GLU A 100 -14.74 7.96 11.24
CA GLU A 100 -15.40 7.95 9.93
C GLU A 100 -16.49 6.89 9.81
N ASP A 101 -16.69 6.08 10.86
CA ASP A 101 -17.60 4.93 10.89
C ASP A 101 -17.36 3.96 9.72
N ARG A 102 -16.14 3.42 9.64
CA ARG A 102 -15.69 2.53 8.54
C ARG A 102 -15.00 1.27 9.02
N ALA A 103 -15.20 0.18 8.28
CA ALA A 103 -14.35 -1.00 8.38
C ALA A 103 -12.92 -0.70 7.89
N VAL A 104 -11.94 -1.51 8.32
CA VAL A 104 -10.52 -1.37 7.93
C VAL A 104 -10.02 -2.69 7.32
N LEU A 105 -10.29 -2.88 6.03
CA LEU A 105 -10.20 -4.19 5.36
C LEU A 105 -9.06 -4.33 4.33
N HIS A 106 -7.92 -3.69 4.56
CA HIS A 106 -6.73 -3.89 3.71
C HIS A 106 -6.23 -5.36 3.71
N VAL A 107 -6.63 -6.17 4.71
CA VAL A 107 -6.39 -7.62 4.74
C VAL A 107 -7.19 -8.38 3.69
N ALA A 108 -8.41 -7.93 3.34
CA ALA A 108 -9.25 -8.55 2.33
C ALA A 108 -8.63 -8.45 0.93
N LEU A 109 -7.97 -7.32 0.62
CA LEU A 109 -7.29 -7.07 -0.66
C LEU A 109 -6.17 -8.08 -0.99
N ARG A 110 -5.69 -8.82 0.01
CA ARG A 110 -4.62 -9.83 -0.11
C ARG A 110 -5.02 -11.19 0.46
N ASN A 111 -6.31 -11.42 0.64
CA ASN A 111 -6.87 -12.68 1.15
C ASN A 111 -6.95 -13.73 0.04
N VAL A 112 -5.82 -14.36 -0.28
CA VAL A 112 -5.77 -15.38 -1.35
C VAL A 112 -6.55 -16.65 -0.98
N GLY A 113 -6.79 -16.87 0.31
CA GLY A 113 -7.64 -17.97 0.77
C GLY A 113 -9.11 -17.82 0.40
N ASN A 114 -9.55 -16.63 -0.04
CA ASN A 114 -10.94 -16.33 -0.41
C ASN A 114 -11.97 -16.70 0.66
N THR A 115 -11.54 -16.77 1.92
CA THR A 115 -12.48 -16.91 3.04
C THR A 115 -13.34 -15.65 3.10
N PRO A 116 -14.67 -15.74 3.19
CA PRO A 116 -15.53 -14.56 3.21
C PRO A 116 -15.15 -13.56 4.30
N ILE A 117 -15.15 -12.28 3.95
CA ILE A 117 -14.96 -11.17 4.89
C ILE A 117 -16.12 -10.21 4.68
N TYR A 118 -16.86 -9.92 5.74
CA TYR A 118 -18.11 -9.17 5.63
C TYR A 118 -17.93 -7.72 6.05
N GLU A 119 -18.49 -6.80 5.26
CA GLU A 119 -18.75 -5.41 5.66
C GLU A 119 -20.26 -5.17 5.49
N ASN A 120 -20.93 -4.70 6.55
CA ASN A 120 -22.38 -4.47 6.54
C ASN A 120 -23.21 -5.67 6.02
N GLY A 121 -22.78 -6.89 6.34
CA GLY A 121 -23.46 -8.13 5.96
C GLY A 121 -23.23 -8.60 4.53
N LYS A 122 -22.40 -7.90 3.74
CA LYS A 122 -22.00 -8.31 2.38
C LYS A 122 -20.57 -8.82 2.38
N ASP A 123 -20.34 -10.00 1.81
CA ASP A 123 -18.98 -10.48 1.54
C ASP A 123 -18.30 -9.59 0.49
N VAL A 124 -17.13 -9.05 0.83
CA VAL A 124 -16.37 -8.13 -0.03
C VAL A 124 -15.46 -8.86 -1.01
N MET A 125 -15.18 -10.14 -0.80
CA MET A 125 -14.23 -10.90 -1.61
C MET A 125 -14.59 -10.98 -3.11
N PRO A 126 -15.87 -11.10 -3.53
CA PRO A 126 -16.23 -11.06 -4.95
C PRO A 126 -15.84 -9.74 -5.63
N ASP A 127 -16.06 -8.60 -4.97
CA ASP A 127 -15.74 -7.28 -5.51
C ASP A 127 -14.21 -7.10 -5.60
N VAL A 128 -13.45 -7.55 -4.59
CA VAL A 128 -11.97 -7.54 -4.60
C VAL A 128 -11.43 -8.36 -5.78
N ASN A 129 -11.93 -9.58 -5.97
CA ASN A 129 -11.45 -10.47 -7.03
C ASN A 129 -11.81 -9.95 -8.42
N ALA A 130 -12.96 -9.31 -8.58
CA ALA A 130 -13.36 -8.70 -9.85
C ALA A 130 -12.37 -7.58 -10.27
N VAL A 131 -11.98 -6.70 -9.34
CA VAL A 131 -11.00 -5.64 -9.63
C VAL A 131 -9.61 -6.23 -9.88
N LEU A 132 -9.18 -7.26 -9.15
CA LEU A 132 -7.91 -7.93 -9.39
C LEU A 132 -7.83 -8.59 -10.78
N GLU A 133 -8.90 -9.23 -11.25
CA GLU A 133 -8.94 -9.79 -12.61
C GLU A 133 -8.93 -8.67 -13.65
N HIS A 134 -9.67 -7.59 -13.42
CA HIS A 134 -9.65 -6.43 -14.31
C HIS A 134 -8.25 -5.79 -14.41
N MET A 135 -7.55 -5.63 -13.27
CA MET A 135 -6.16 -5.17 -13.24
C MET A 135 -5.22 -6.11 -14.01
N LYS A 136 -5.45 -7.43 -13.93
CA LYS A 136 -4.68 -8.42 -14.67
C LYS A 136 -4.90 -8.30 -16.16
N GLU A 137 -6.14 -8.26 -16.63
CA GLU A 137 -6.49 -8.07 -18.06
C GLU A 137 -5.85 -6.79 -18.62
N PHE A 138 -6.01 -5.67 -17.91
CA PHE A 138 -5.44 -4.39 -18.31
C PHE A 138 -3.91 -4.41 -18.35
N SER A 139 -3.27 -4.90 -17.28
CA SER A 139 -1.81 -4.94 -17.20
C SER A 139 -1.21 -5.88 -18.24
N GLU A 140 -1.84 -7.02 -18.55
CA GLU A 140 -1.44 -7.91 -19.63
C GLU A 140 -1.57 -7.25 -21.00
N ALA A 141 -2.66 -6.51 -21.25
CA ALA A 141 -2.85 -5.77 -22.49
C ALA A 141 -1.75 -4.71 -22.70
N VAL A 142 -1.40 -3.94 -21.67
CA VAL A 142 -0.32 -2.94 -21.72
C VAL A 142 1.05 -3.61 -21.93
N ARG A 143 1.36 -4.65 -21.14
CA ARG A 143 2.66 -5.33 -21.16
C ARG A 143 2.93 -6.06 -22.47
N SER A 144 1.93 -6.76 -23.01
CA SER A 144 2.00 -7.42 -24.32
C SER A 144 2.05 -6.44 -25.49
N GLY A 145 1.65 -5.19 -25.26
CA GLY A 145 1.49 -4.18 -26.29
C GLY A 145 0.23 -4.38 -27.13
N ALA A 146 -0.74 -5.17 -26.67
CA ALA A 146 -2.07 -5.23 -27.25
C ALA A 146 -2.81 -3.89 -27.05
N TRP A 147 -2.61 -3.25 -25.89
CA TRP A 147 -3.01 -1.86 -25.67
C TRP A 147 -2.16 -0.93 -26.55
N LYS A 148 -2.82 -0.13 -27.37
CA LYS A 148 -2.18 0.82 -28.28
C LYS A 148 -2.50 2.25 -27.89
N GLY A 149 -1.49 3.10 -27.96
CA GLY A 149 -1.68 4.54 -27.94
C GLY A 149 -2.44 5.04 -29.17
N TYR A 150 -2.70 6.34 -29.22
CA TYR A 150 -3.56 6.96 -30.21
C TYR A 150 -3.04 6.80 -31.65
N THR A 151 -1.72 6.66 -31.83
CA THR A 151 -1.09 6.39 -33.14
C THR A 151 -0.94 4.91 -33.46
N GLY A 152 -1.48 4.00 -32.65
CA GLY A 152 -1.32 2.55 -32.83
C GLY A 152 -0.01 1.97 -32.29
N LYS A 153 0.88 2.79 -31.70
CA LYS A 153 2.13 2.33 -31.07
C LYS A 153 1.85 1.66 -29.73
N ARG A 154 2.74 0.76 -29.28
CA ARG A 154 2.68 0.19 -27.93
C ARG A 154 3.09 1.22 -26.89
N ILE A 155 2.55 1.10 -25.67
CA ILE A 155 2.97 1.90 -24.52
C ILE A 155 4.40 1.52 -24.10
N THR A 156 5.22 2.52 -23.79
CA THR A 156 6.59 2.37 -23.30
C THR A 156 6.79 3.02 -21.93
N ASP A 157 5.92 3.93 -21.55
CA ASP A 157 6.06 4.72 -20.33
C ASP A 157 4.71 4.79 -19.61
N VAL A 158 4.72 4.56 -18.30
CA VAL A 158 3.56 4.70 -17.42
C VAL A 158 3.86 5.76 -16.38
N VAL A 159 2.99 6.74 -16.22
CA VAL A 159 3.15 7.83 -15.24
C VAL A 159 2.02 7.74 -14.21
N ASN A 160 2.35 7.39 -12.97
CA ASN A 160 1.40 7.44 -11.86
C ASN A 160 1.31 8.87 -11.30
N VAL A 161 0.12 9.43 -11.29
CA VAL A 161 -0.17 10.76 -10.75
C VAL A 161 -1.03 10.61 -9.50
N GLY A 162 -0.47 10.89 -8.33
CA GLY A 162 -1.13 10.70 -7.04
C GLY A 162 -0.28 11.22 -5.90
N ILE A 163 -0.86 11.46 -4.73
CA ILE A 163 -0.14 11.97 -3.55
C ILE A 163 -0.35 11.06 -2.33
N GLY A 164 0.62 11.05 -1.41
CA GLY A 164 0.52 10.33 -0.15
C GLY A 164 0.40 8.82 -0.36
N GLY A 165 -0.71 8.24 0.12
CA GLY A 165 -0.98 6.80 -0.04
C GLY A 165 -1.12 6.34 -1.50
N SER A 166 -1.52 7.25 -2.41
CA SER A 166 -1.62 6.98 -3.85
C SER A 166 -0.27 7.01 -4.59
N ASP A 167 0.83 7.26 -3.89
CA ASP A 167 2.17 7.42 -4.47
C ASP A 167 3.23 6.58 -3.73
N LEU A 168 3.40 6.79 -2.42
CA LEU A 168 4.52 6.24 -1.66
C LEU A 168 4.61 4.71 -1.70
N GLY A 169 3.47 4.03 -1.61
CA GLY A 169 3.42 2.56 -1.69
C GLY A 169 3.88 2.05 -3.07
N PRO A 170 3.22 2.47 -4.16
CA PRO A 170 3.65 2.17 -5.53
C PRO A 170 5.12 2.49 -5.83
N VAL A 171 5.61 3.69 -5.45
CA VAL A 171 7.02 4.08 -5.63
C VAL A 171 7.97 3.10 -4.91
N MET A 172 7.73 2.85 -3.63
CA MET A 172 8.60 2.00 -2.82
C MET A 172 8.66 0.57 -3.36
N VAL A 173 7.51 -0.02 -3.71
CA VAL A 173 7.45 -1.41 -4.19
C VAL A 173 8.09 -1.55 -5.57
N THR A 174 7.87 -0.60 -6.48
CA THR A 174 8.46 -0.66 -7.82
C THR A 174 9.97 -0.48 -7.80
N GLU A 175 10.51 0.38 -6.95
CA GLU A 175 11.97 0.49 -6.76
C GLU A 175 12.58 -0.76 -6.10
N ALA A 176 11.94 -1.31 -5.06
CA ALA A 176 12.42 -2.54 -4.41
C ALA A 176 12.39 -3.76 -5.35
N LEU A 177 11.41 -3.82 -6.26
CA LEU A 177 11.20 -4.92 -7.20
C LEU A 177 11.69 -4.61 -8.63
N LYS A 178 12.50 -3.56 -8.81
CA LYS A 178 12.96 -3.08 -10.13
C LYS A 178 13.61 -4.17 -10.99
N LYS A 179 14.27 -5.15 -10.37
CA LYS A 179 14.86 -6.31 -11.06
C LYS A 179 13.83 -7.16 -11.82
N TYR A 180 12.56 -7.15 -11.39
CA TYR A 180 11.47 -7.93 -11.98
C TYR A 180 10.67 -7.14 -13.04
N SER A 181 11.04 -5.88 -13.31
CA SER A 181 10.34 -5.06 -14.30
C SER A 181 10.56 -5.59 -15.73
N GLN A 182 9.61 -5.29 -16.61
CA GLN A 182 9.73 -5.61 -18.02
C GLN A 182 10.62 -4.58 -18.71
N SER A 183 11.63 -5.05 -19.44
CA SER A 183 12.48 -4.16 -20.25
C SER A 183 11.64 -3.41 -21.30
N GLY A 184 11.89 -2.10 -21.42
CA GLY A 184 11.19 -1.21 -22.35
C GLY A 184 9.76 -0.82 -21.92
N LEU A 185 9.41 -0.99 -20.65
CA LEU A 185 8.24 -0.37 -20.01
C LEU A 185 8.70 0.37 -18.75
N ASN A 186 8.87 1.67 -18.85
CA ASN A 186 9.33 2.52 -17.75
C ASN A 186 8.14 2.99 -16.90
N VAL A 187 8.38 3.20 -15.60
CA VAL A 187 7.37 3.71 -14.67
C VAL A 187 7.92 4.97 -14.02
N HIS A 188 7.09 6.01 -14.01
CA HIS A 188 7.38 7.34 -13.46
C HIS A 188 6.30 7.70 -12.43
N PHE A 189 6.64 8.59 -11.50
CA PHE A 189 5.76 9.00 -10.41
C PHE A 189 5.72 10.51 -10.30
N VAL A 190 4.52 11.08 -10.18
CA VAL A 190 4.28 12.51 -10.04
C VAL A 190 3.32 12.73 -8.88
N SER A 191 3.83 13.32 -7.80
CA SER A 191 3.08 13.53 -6.56
C SER A 191 3.08 14.96 -6.04
N ASN A 192 4.23 15.62 -6.12
CA ASN A 192 4.34 17.02 -5.75
C ASN A 192 3.45 17.93 -6.62
N VAL A 193 2.81 18.92 -5.99
CA VAL A 193 2.01 19.95 -6.68
C VAL A 193 2.89 21.01 -7.35
N ASP A 194 4.16 21.10 -6.97
CA ASP A 194 5.16 21.87 -7.72
C ASP A 194 5.24 21.35 -9.15
N GLY A 195 4.87 22.21 -10.12
CA GLY A 195 4.82 21.88 -11.53
C GLY A 195 6.15 21.41 -12.12
N THR A 196 7.28 21.68 -11.45
CA THR A 196 8.60 21.14 -11.81
C THR A 196 8.58 19.62 -11.88
N HIS A 197 7.85 18.95 -10.98
CA HIS A 197 7.85 17.50 -10.89
C HIS A 197 7.22 16.85 -12.13
N LEU A 198 6.03 17.33 -12.52
CA LEU A 198 5.40 16.87 -13.76
C LEU A 198 6.24 17.27 -14.98
N ALA A 199 6.71 18.52 -15.04
CA ALA A 199 7.46 19.03 -16.18
C ALA A 199 8.73 18.22 -16.46
N GLU A 200 9.50 17.87 -15.43
CA GLU A 200 10.69 17.03 -15.61
C GLU A 200 10.31 15.56 -15.89
N ALA A 201 9.24 15.02 -15.30
CA ALA A 201 8.80 13.66 -15.56
C ALA A 201 8.39 13.45 -17.03
N VAL A 202 7.72 14.42 -17.66
CA VAL A 202 7.22 14.30 -19.05
C VAL A 202 8.16 14.84 -20.11
N LYS A 203 9.29 15.43 -19.71
CA LYS A 203 10.22 16.18 -20.59
C LYS A 203 10.72 15.40 -21.79
N GLU A 204 11.02 14.12 -21.59
CA GLU A 204 11.55 13.22 -22.63
C GLU A 204 10.54 12.15 -23.07
N LEU A 205 9.29 12.24 -22.61
CA LEU A 205 8.26 11.26 -22.93
C LEU A 205 7.58 11.56 -24.27
N ASP A 206 7.20 10.52 -25.01
CA ASP A 206 6.39 10.63 -26.24
C ASP A 206 4.90 10.50 -25.88
N PRO A 207 4.05 11.53 -26.13
CA PRO A 207 2.61 11.43 -25.92
C PRO A 207 1.95 10.23 -26.62
N ALA A 208 2.52 9.72 -27.72
CA ALA A 208 2.00 8.56 -28.44
C ALA A 208 2.24 7.22 -27.73
N THR A 209 3.14 7.15 -26.74
CA THR A 209 3.51 5.91 -26.04
C THR A 209 3.49 6.02 -24.51
N THR A 210 2.95 7.12 -23.98
CA THR A 210 2.86 7.38 -22.53
C THR A 210 1.44 7.16 -22.01
N LEU A 211 1.29 6.37 -20.95
CA LEU A 211 0.01 6.09 -20.29
C LEU A 211 0.00 6.70 -18.88
N PHE A 212 -1.02 7.47 -18.55
CA PHE A 212 -1.18 8.08 -17.23
C PHE A 212 -2.16 7.29 -16.37
N ILE A 213 -1.78 7.03 -15.12
CA ILE A 213 -2.65 6.46 -14.09
C ILE A 213 -2.97 7.59 -13.10
N ILE A 214 -4.23 8.01 -13.03
CA ILE A 214 -4.68 9.05 -12.10
C ILE A 214 -5.19 8.39 -10.83
N ALA A 215 -4.40 8.45 -9.75
CA ALA A 215 -4.66 7.74 -8.50
C ALA A 215 -5.27 8.68 -7.44
N SER A 216 -6.60 8.71 -7.36
CA SER A 216 -7.35 9.58 -6.45
C SER A 216 -8.69 8.96 -6.06
N LYS A 217 -8.82 8.52 -4.80
CA LYS A 217 -10.04 7.87 -4.29
C LYS A 217 -11.29 8.72 -4.53
N THR A 218 -11.25 10.00 -4.17
CA THR A 218 -12.38 10.92 -4.33
C THR A 218 -12.46 11.54 -5.72
N PHE A 219 -11.36 11.46 -6.49
CA PHE A 219 -11.19 12.20 -7.74
C PHE A 219 -11.43 13.71 -7.59
N THR A 220 -11.10 14.26 -6.40
CA THR A 220 -11.23 15.69 -6.08
C THR A 220 -9.99 16.26 -5.41
N THR A 221 -8.98 15.43 -5.09
CA THR A 221 -7.71 15.86 -4.49
C THR A 221 -7.06 16.92 -5.37
N GLN A 222 -6.88 18.12 -4.81
CA GLN A 222 -6.48 19.31 -5.57
C GLN A 222 -5.14 19.12 -6.27
N GLU A 223 -4.13 18.61 -5.56
CA GLU A 223 -2.78 18.38 -6.08
C GLU A 223 -2.79 17.35 -7.21
N THR A 224 -3.46 16.21 -6.99
CA THR A 224 -3.57 15.15 -8.00
C THR A 224 -4.31 15.61 -9.25
N LEU A 225 -5.45 16.30 -9.10
CA LEU A 225 -6.23 16.77 -10.24
C LEU A 225 -5.54 17.89 -11.00
N THR A 226 -4.84 18.79 -10.30
CA THR A 226 -4.05 19.83 -10.97
C THR A 226 -2.98 19.20 -11.86
N ASN A 227 -2.22 18.23 -11.34
CA ASN A 227 -1.25 17.48 -12.14
C ASN A 227 -1.92 16.65 -13.26
N ALA A 228 -3.08 16.05 -13.01
CA ALA A 228 -3.81 15.29 -14.02
C ALA A 228 -4.27 16.18 -15.18
N HIS A 229 -4.80 17.37 -14.90
CA HIS A 229 -5.19 18.34 -15.92
C HIS A 229 -3.97 18.85 -16.70
N SER A 230 -2.86 19.17 -16.03
CA SER A 230 -1.62 19.56 -16.71
C SER A 230 -1.04 18.44 -17.58
N ALA A 231 -1.13 17.17 -17.14
CA ALA A 231 -0.74 16.02 -17.95
C ALA A 231 -1.64 15.84 -19.18
N LYS A 232 -2.96 16.03 -19.00
CA LYS A 232 -3.93 16.01 -20.11
C LYS A 232 -3.67 17.13 -21.12
N GLU A 233 -3.37 18.34 -20.66
CA GLU A 233 -3.00 19.47 -21.52
C GLU A 233 -1.71 19.18 -22.30
N TRP A 234 -0.68 18.66 -21.62
CA TRP A 234 0.58 18.23 -22.26
C TRP A 234 0.33 17.17 -23.35
N PHE A 235 -0.51 16.18 -23.07
CA PHE A 235 -0.88 15.13 -24.02
C PHE A 235 -1.63 15.70 -25.23
N LEU A 236 -2.68 16.50 -24.99
CA LEU A 236 -3.52 17.06 -26.05
C LEU A 236 -2.81 18.14 -26.89
N ALA A 237 -1.75 18.75 -26.36
CA ALA A 237 -0.88 19.62 -27.16
C ALA A 237 -0.30 18.89 -28.39
N THR A 238 -0.14 17.56 -28.32
CA THR A 238 0.32 16.73 -29.44
C THR A 238 -0.80 15.89 -30.05
N ALA A 239 -1.63 15.23 -29.24
CA ALA A 239 -2.66 14.31 -29.72
C ALA A 239 -3.89 15.02 -30.33
N LYS A 240 -4.10 16.30 -30.02
CA LYS A 240 -5.13 17.24 -30.49
C LYS A 240 -6.60 16.86 -30.22
N GLU A 241 -6.96 15.59 -30.28
CA GLU A 241 -8.34 15.12 -30.12
C GLU A 241 -8.60 14.58 -28.71
N GLU A 242 -9.66 15.07 -28.07
CA GLU A 242 -10.11 14.64 -26.73
C GLU A 242 -10.45 13.15 -26.65
N SER A 243 -10.93 12.56 -27.75
CA SER A 243 -11.24 11.12 -27.85
C SER A 243 -10.02 10.23 -27.57
N HIS A 244 -8.80 10.75 -27.74
CA HIS A 244 -7.57 10.02 -27.47
C HIS A 244 -7.25 9.88 -25.98
N VAL A 245 -7.87 10.68 -25.10
CA VAL A 245 -7.67 10.62 -23.65
C VAL A 245 -7.98 9.22 -23.11
N ALA A 246 -9.07 8.60 -23.57
CA ALA A 246 -9.47 7.26 -23.16
C ALA A 246 -8.41 6.16 -23.44
N LYS A 247 -7.46 6.40 -24.35
CA LYS A 247 -6.36 5.46 -24.65
C LYS A 247 -5.09 5.71 -23.82
N HIS A 248 -5.00 6.86 -23.16
CA HIS A 248 -3.79 7.34 -22.50
C HIS A 248 -3.99 7.73 -21.03
N PHE A 249 -5.22 7.66 -20.52
CA PHE A 249 -5.53 7.95 -19.13
C PHE A 249 -6.44 6.86 -18.57
N VAL A 250 -6.07 6.36 -17.39
CA VAL A 250 -6.87 5.44 -16.57
C VAL A 250 -6.97 5.98 -15.15
N ALA A 251 -7.96 5.52 -14.37
CA ALA A 251 -8.20 6.05 -13.03
C ALA A 251 -8.21 4.94 -11.96
N LEU A 252 -7.60 5.22 -10.81
CA LEU A 252 -7.80 4.43 -9.59
C LEU A 252 -8.71 5.26 -8.67
N SER A 253 -10.02 4.98 -8.68
CA SER A 253 -11.02 5.85 -8.06
C SER A 253 -12.37 5.17 -7.84
N THR A 254 -13.17 5.73 -6.92
CA THR A 254 -14.57 5.35 -6.73
C THR A 254 -15.55 6.39 -7.27
N ASN A 255 -15.08 7.48 -7.89
CA ASN A 255 -15.91 8.57 -8.39
C ASN A 255 -16.08 8.52 -9.91
N THR A 256 -17.04 7.71 -10.36
CA THR A 256 -17.33 7.51 -11.80
C THR A 256 -17.67 8.81 -12.52
N GLU A 257 -18.39 9.73 -11.87
CA GLU A 257 -18.78 11.01 -12.46
C GLU A 257 -17.55 11.88 -12.75
N GLY A 258 -16.65 12.02 -11.77
CA GLY A 258 -15.40 12.78 -11.93
C GLY A 258 -14.49 12.19 -13.01
N VAL A 259 -14.35 10.86 -13.02
CA VAL A 259 -13.54 10.12 -14.01
C VAL A 259 -14.10 10.31 -15.43
N SER A 260 -15.41 10.17 -15.60
CA SER A 260 -16.08 10.35 -16.90
C SER A 260 -15.98 11.81 -17.37
N ALA A 261 -16.18 12.77 -16.47
CA ALA A 261 -16.07 14.21 -16.77
C ALA A 261 -14.65 14.61 -17.20
N PHE A 262 -13.61 13.92 -16.68
CA PHE A 262 -12.24 14.11 -17.13
C PHE A 262 -11.99 13.59 -18.55
N GLY A 263 -12.81 12.64 -19.03
CA GLY A 263 -12.68 12.00 -20.34
C GLY A 263 -12.03 10.63 -20.31
N ILE A 264 -11.89 10.02 -19.13
CA ILE A 264 -11.47 8.62 -18.98
C ILE A 264 -12.68 7.72 -19.23
N ASP A 265 -12.50 6.65 -19.99
CA ASP A 265 -13.52 5.61 -20.17
C ASP A 265 -13.80 4.94 -18.82
N PRO A 266 -15.07 4.82 -18.37
CA PRO A 266 -15.41 4.12 -17.12
C PRO A 266 -14.90 2.68 -17.05
N ASN A 267 -14.70 2.01 -18.19
CA ASN A 267 -14.08 0.69 -18.23
C ASN A 267 -12.58 0.72 -17.88
N ASN A 268 -11.95 1.88 -17.83
CA ASN A 268 -10.57 2.09 -17.41
C ASN A 268 -10.48 2.67 -15.99
N MET A 269 -11.54 2.49 -15.19
CA MET A 269 -11.58 2.81 -13.77
C MET A 269 -11.40 1.54 -12.94
N PHE A 270 -10.54 1.61 -11.94
CA PHE A 270 -10.24 0.53 -11.00
C PHE A 270 -10.50 0.97 -9.56
#